data_AF-A0A970DF36-F1
#
_entry.id   AF-A0A970DF36-F1
#
_cell.length_a   1.000
_cell.length_b   1.000
_cell.length_c   1.000
_cell.angle_alpha   90.00
_cell.angle_beta   90.00
_cell.angle_gamma   90.00
#
_symmetry.space_group_name_H-M   'P 1'
#
loop_
_entity.id
_entity.type
_entity.pdbx_description
1 polymer ?
#
loop_
_entity_poly.entity_id
_entity_poly.type
_entity_poly.pdbx_seq_one_letter_code
_entity_poly.pdbx_strand_id
1 'polypeptide(L)'
;KYAVLVSGFFFTFSTLTYMLVYQYPMATEFFLPIYQLARSIGIGRFLSRIEAIFILVWASSAFLYLSSGLYVISYLFKKSFGLKEQKPLLIPFTILIFSIAFIPENLYSALRLQRDIFRNYAWITTIVVPLFLLIAASVRAKNERRNISNEAKNQ
;
A
#
# COMPACT_ATOMS: atom_id res chain seq x y z
N LYS A 1 -3.56 -15.17 -12.10
CA LYS A 1 -4.58 -14.80 -13.12
C LYS A 1 -5.97 -14.75 -12.49
N TYR A 2 -6.48 -15.84 -11.91
CA TYR A 2 -7.80 -15.87 -11.25
C TYR A 2 -7.94 -14.90 -10.06
N ALA A 3 -6.89 -14.71 -9.26
CA ALA A 3 -6.92 -13.79 -8.13
C ALA A 3 -7.24 -12.33 -8.53
N VAL A 4 -6.79 -11.87 -9.70
CA VAL A 4 -7.03 -10.51 -10.20
C VAL A 4 -8.47 -10.34 -10.66
N LEU A 5 -9.05 -11.38 -11.28
CA LEU A 5 -10.46 -11.37 -11.69
C LEU A 5 -11.38 -11.38 -10.48
N VAL A 6 -11.07 -12.21 -9.48
CA VAL A 6 -11.85 -12.28 -8.23
C VAL A 6 -11.79 -10.95 -7.50
N SER A 7 -10.60 -10.37 -7.29
CA SER A 7 -10.50 -9.07 -6.61
C SER A 7 -11.20 -7.94 -7.38
N GLY A 8 -11.06 -7.92 -8.72
CA GLY A 8 -11.73 -6.93 -9.57
C GLY A 8 -13.25 -7.01 -9.49
N PHE A 9 -13.81 -8.23 -9.50
CA PHE A 9 -15.24 -8.44 -9.35
C PHE A 9 -15.75 -7.93 -7.99
N PHE A 10 -15.07 -8.28 -6.90
CA PHE A 10 -15.44 -7.82 -5.54
C PHE A 10 -15.40 -6.28 -5.42
N PHE A 11 -14.36 -5.63 -5.96
CA PHE A 11 -14.26 -4.17 -5.94
C PHE A 11 -15.37 -3.47 -6.72
N THR A 12 -15.68 -4.01 -7.91
CA THR A 12 -16.73 -3.45 -8.78
C THR A 12 -18.10 -3.58 -8.10
N PHE A 13 -18.39 -4.75 -7.55
CA PHE A 13 -19.64 -5.01 -6.85
C PHE A 13 -19.83 -4.13 -5.60
N SER A 14 -18.75 -3.95 -4.83
CA SER A 14 -18.76 -3.06 -3.65
C SER A 14 -19.03 -1.61 -4.03
N THR A 15 -18.40 -1.11 -5.10
CA THR A 15 -18.58 0.28 -5.57
C THR A 15 -19.99 0.52 -6.10
N LEU A 16 -20.55 -0.45 -6.83
CA LEU A 16 -21.90 -0.38 -7.36
C LEU A 16 -22.95 -0.28 -6.25
N THR A 17 -22.84 -1.14 -5.22
CA THR A 17 -23.73 -1.10 -4.04
C THR A 17 -23.67 0.26 -3.35
N TYR A 18 -22.48 0.87 -3.23
CA TYR A 18 -22.34 2.19 -2.62
C TYR A 18 -23.02 3.31 -3.41
N MET A 19 -22.90 3.31 -4.74
CA MET A 19 -23.56 4.29 -5.60
C MET A 19 -25.09 4.15 -5.61
N LEU A 20 -25.61 2.94 -5.38
CA LEU A 20 -27.06 2.70 -5.30
C LEU A 20 -27.67 3.21 -3.99
N VAL A 21 -26.91 3.21 -2.89
CA VAL A 21 -27.37 3.65 -1.57
C VAL A 21 -27.22 5.16 -1.38
N TYR A 22 -26.13 5.75 -1.88
CA TYR A 22 -25.84 7.18 -1.71
C TYR A 22 -25.88 7.93 -3.03
N GLN A 23 -26.75 8.94 -3.11
CA GLN A 23 -26.85 9.86 -4.25
C GLN A 23 -25.65 10.82 -4.29
N TYR A 24 -25.19 11.16 -5.50
CA TYR A 24 -24.21 12.23 -5.70
C TYR A 24 -24.79 13.56 -5.18
N PRO A 25 -24.07 14.40 -4.38
CA PRO A 25 -22.63 14.46 -4.14
C PRO A 25 -22.11 13.88 -2.81
N MET A 26 -23.01 13.46 -1.91
CA MET A 26 -22.66 12.98 -0.55
C MET A 26 -21.67 11.81 -0.57
N ALA A 27 -21.72 10.98 -1.62
CA ALA A 27 -20.82 9.85 -1.82
C ALA A 27 -19.32 10.23 -1.88
N THR A 28 -18.98 11.48 -2.21
CA THR A 28 -17.60 11.93 -2.45
C THR A 28 -16.89 12.53 -1.23
N GLU A 29 -17.64 12.83 -0.17
CA GLU A 29 -17.12 13.45 1.04
C GLU A 29 -16.69 12.42 2.11
N PHE A 30 -17.20 11.19 2.03
CA PHE A 30 -16.91 10.15 3.02
C PHE A 30 -15.59 9.44 2.73
N PHE A 31 -14.65 9.55 3.67
CA PHE A 31 -13.36 8.86 3.63
C PHE A 31 -13.48 7.33 3.73
N LEU A 32 -14.51 6.83 4.42
CA LEU A 32 -14.80 5.40 4.55
C LEU A 32 -16.21 5.08 4.01
N PRO A 33 -16.38 5.01 2.68
CA PRO A 33 -17.66 4.70 2.01
C PRO A 33 -18.35 3.45 2.59
N ILE A 34 -17.57 2.40 2.80
CA ILE A 34 -18.05 1.08 3.23
C ILE A 34 -18.47 1.11 4.70
N TYR A 35 -17.78 1.87 5.54
CA TYR A 35 -18.15 2.05 6.95
C TYR A 35 -19.47 2.84 7.07
N GLN A 36 -19.64 3.89 6.28
CA GLN A 36 -20.90 4.64 6.22
C GLN A 36 -22.05 3.78 5.72
N LEU A 37 -21.79 2.89 4.75
CA LEU A 37 -22.76 1.91 4.30
C LEU A 37 -23.12 0.93 5.43
N ALA A 38 -22.13 0.37 6.14
CA ALA A 38 -22.35 -0.50 7.29
C ALA A 38 -23.16 0.17 8.41
N ARG A 39 -22.90 1.46 8.67
CA ARG A 39 -23.64 2.27 9.65
C ARG A 39 -25.08 2.57 9.21
N SER A 40 -25.32 2.72 7.90
CA SER A 40 -26.67 2.94 7.36
C SER A 40 -27.57 1.69 7.42
N ILE A 41 -26.97 0.49 7.55
CA ILE A 41 -27.70 -0.78 7.68
C ILE A 41 -28.17 -0.93 9.14
N GLY A 42 -29.18 -0.15 9.50
CA GLY A 42 -29.86 -0.20 10.80
C GLY A 42 -31.07 -1.13 10.78
N ILE A 43 -30.91 -2.42 10.46
CA ILE A 43 -32.02 -3.39 10.47
C ILE A 43 -32.31 -3.79 11.94
N GLY A 44 -33.01 -2.92 12.67
CA GLY A 44 -33.44 -3.16 14.05
C GLY A 44 -32.33 -3.03 15.12
N ARG A 45 -32.74 -2.92 16.40
CA ARG A 45 -31.89 -2.66 17.59
C ARG A 45 -30.68 -3.62 17.75
N PHE A 46 -30.67 -4.76 17.06
CA PHE A 46 -29.62 -5.77 17.14
C PHE A 46 -28.54 -5.65 16.05
N LEU A 47 -28.86 -5.16 14.83
CA LEU A 47 -27.90 -5.10 13.73
C LEU A 47 -27.01 -3.85 13.73
N SER A 48 -27.25 -2.86 14.60
CA SER A 48 -26.28 -1.77 14.86
C SER A 48 -24.92 -2.27 15.37
N ARG A 49 -24.84 -3.50 15.89
CA ARG A 49 -23.58 -4.11 16.35
C ARG A 49 -22.64 -4.52 15.22
N ILE A 50 -23.11 -4.62 13.96
CA ILE A 50 -22.27 -4.99 12.81
C ILE A 50 -21.19 -3.94 12.53
N GLU A 51 -21.46 -2.68 12.89
CA GLU A 51 -20.54 -1.56 12.77
C GLU A 51 -19.26 -1.78 13.58
N ALA A 52 -19.37 -2.31 14.79
CA ALA A 52 -18.23 -2.61 15.65
C ALA A 52 -17.35 -3.74 15.07
N ILE A 53 -17.99 -4.77 14.51
CA ILE A 53 -17.28 -5.89 13.87
C ILE A 53 -16.49 -5.39 12.66
N PHE A 54 -17.07 -4.48 11.88
CA PHE A 54 -16.38 -3.86 10.74
C PHE A 54 -15.11 -3.11 11.19
N ILE A 55 -15.20 -2.29 12.24
CA ILE A 55 -14.05 -1.57 12.79
C ILE A 55 -12.97 -2.54 13.25
N LEU A 56 -13.34 -3.65 13.92
CA LEU A 56 -12.38 -4.66 14.38
C LEU A 56 -11.64 -5.34 13.22
N VAL A 57 -12.36 -5.75 12.18
CA VAL A 57 -11.77 -6.37 10.99
C VAL A 57 -10.87 -5.38 10.25
N TRP A 58 -11.34 -4.13 10.14
CA TRP A 58 -10.57 -3.05 9.50
C TRP A 58 -9.30 -2.71 10.27
N ALA A 59 -9.37 -2.59 11.60
CA ALA A 59 -8.21 -2.33 12.46
C ALA A 59 -7.20 -3.48 12.40
N SER A 60 -7.68 -4.74 12.42
CA SER A 60 -6.81 -5.92 12.26
C SER A 60 -6.12 -5.92 10.90
N SER A 61 -6.84 -5.56 9.83
CA SER A 61 -6.27 -5.45 8.48
C SER A 61 -5.23 -4.34 8.40
N ALA A 62 -5.49 -3.18 9.01
CA ALA A 62 -4.55 -2.07 9.09
C ALA A 62 -3.28 -2.47 9.86
N PHE A 63 -3.41 -3.21 10.95
CA PHE A 63 -2.28 -3.72 11.71
C PHE A 63 -1.41 -4.70 10.89
N LEU A 64 -2.04 -5.65 10.20
CA LEU A 64 -1.32 -6.57 9.30
C LEU A 64 -0.61 -5.83 8.17
N TYR A 65 -1.26 -4.82 7.60
CA TYR A 65 -0.66 -3.98 6.56
C TYR A 65 0.58 -3.23 7.08
N LEU A 66 0.48 -2.63 8.28
CA LEU A 66 1.59 -1.90 8.89
C LEU A 66 2.78 -2.82 9.21
N SER A 67 2.50 -3.98 9.79
CA SER A 67 3.50 -5.01 10.11
C SER A 67 4.22 -5.51 8.84
N SER A 68 3.45 -5.83 7.80
CA SER A 68 4.01 -6.29 6.52
C SER A 68 4.85 -5.19 5.86
N GLY A 69 4.39 -3.94 5.89
CA GLY A 69 5.12 -2.80 5.34
C GLY A 69 6.46 -2.56 6.04
N LEU A 70 6.46 -2.55 7.38
CA LEU A 70 7.68 -2.45 8.18
C LEU A 70 8.68 -3.57 7.86
N TYR A 71 8.19 -4.80 7.70
CA TYR A 71 9.02 -5.94 7.34
C TYR A 71 9.67 -5.76 5.95
N VAL A 72 8.87 -5.36 4.94
CA VAL A 72 9.36 -5.15 3.56
C VAL A 72 10.38 -4.03 3.49
N ILE A 73 10.14 -2.89 4.16
CA ILE A 73 11.09 -1.76 4.21
C ILE A 73 12.41 -2.20 4.86
N SER A 74 12.32 -2.86 6.02
CA SER A 74 13.51 -3.34 6.73
C SER A 74 14.29 -4.37 5.90
N TYR A 75 13.59 -5.25 5.17
CA TYR A 75 14.19 -6.23 4.27
C TYR A 75 14.88 -5.57 3.07
N LEU A 76 14.24 -4.58 2.44
CA LEU A 76 14.81 -3.81 1.32
C LEU A 76 16.08 -3.07 1.75
N PHE A 77 16.07 -2.44 2.93
CA PHE A 77 17.25 -1.77 3.47
C PHE A 77 18.37 -2.77 3.80
N LYS A 78 18.05 -3.92 4.40
CA LYS A 78 19.03 -4.99 4.62
C LYS A 78 19.71 -5.40 3.31
N LYS A 79 18.91 -5.64 2.26
CA LYS A 79 19.41 -6.09 0.96
C LYS A 79 20.22 -5.01 0.23
N SER A 80 19.85 -3.74 0.39
CA SER A 80 20.55 -2.62 -0.26
C SER A 80 21.90 -2.30 0.40
N PHE A 81 22.00 -2.43 1.72
CA PHE A 81 23.23 -2.13 2.47
C PHE A 81 24.07 -3.37 2.81
N GLY A 82 23.62 -4.59 2.46
CA GLY A 82 24.36 -5.83 2.69
C GLY A 82 24.52 -6.23 4.16
N LEU A 83 23.65 -5.72 5.06
CA LEU A 83 23.76 -5.98 6.50
C LEU A 83 23.37 -7.43 6.86
N LYS A 84 24.11 -8.02 7.80
CA LYS A 84 23.93 -9.42 8.25
C LYS A 84 22.62 -9.63 9.02
N GLU A 85 22.21 -8.63 9.80
CA GLU A 85 21.08 -8.70 10.76
C GLU A 85 19.97 -7.70 10.41
N GLN A 86 18.70 -8.15 10.41
CA GLN A 86 17.51 -7.32 10.14
C GLN A 86 16.99 -6.62 11.41
N LYS A 87 17.24 -7.21 12.58
CA LYS A 87 16.70 -6.79 13.88
C LYS A 87 17.08 -5.36 14.32
N PRO A 88 18.31 -4.86 14.15
CA PRO A 88 18.66 -3.53 14.64
C PRO A 88 18.04 -2.39 13.83
N LEU A 89 17.62 -2.64 12.58
CA LEU A 89 17.01 -1.61 11.72
C LEU A 89 15.50 -1.44 11.96
N LEU A 90 14.83 -2.43 12.54
CA LEU A 90 13.40 -2.34 12.84
C LEU A 90 13.07 -1.19 13.81
N ILE A 91 13.93 -0.97 14.80
CA ILE A 91 13.75 0.07 15.83
C ILE A 91 13.75 1.48 15.20
N PRO A 92 14.78 1.93 14.45
CA PRO A 92 14.79 3.27 13.87
C PRO A 92 13.68 3.47 12.84
N PHE A 93 13.33 2.45 12.04
CA PHE A 93 12.22 2.57 11.09
C PHE A 93 10.87 2.74 11.79
N THR A 94 10.64 2.01 12.88
CA THR A 94 9.41 2.16 13.66
C THR A 94 9.32 3.56 14.27
N ILE A 95 10.42 4.09 14.82
CA ILE A 95 10.47 5.45 15.39
C ILE A 95 10.23 6.50 14.31
N LEU A 96 10.82 6.35 13.13
CA LEU A 96 10.60 7.25 11.99
C LEU A 96 9.14 7.26 11.55
N ILE A 97 8.56 6.08 11.32
CA ILE A 97 7.16 5.94 10.90
C ILE A 97 6.22 6.52 11.96
N PHE A 98 6.50 6.28 13.24
CA PHE A 98 5.74 6.84 14.34
C PHE A 98 5.85 8.37 14.39
N SER A 99 7.05 8.92 14.19
CA SER A 99 7.25 10.38 14.14
C SER A 99 6.52 11.03 12.97
N ILE A 100 6.51 10.37 11.80
CA ILE A 100 5.77 10.84 10.62
C ILE A 100 4.25 10.79 10.86
N ALA A 101 3.78 9.83 11.65
CA ALA A 101 2.36 9.74 12.00
C ALA A 101 1.85 10.93 12.83
N PHE A 102 2.74 11.67 13.52
CA PHE A 102 2.40 12.88 14.27
C PHE A 102 2.45 14.17 13.46
N ILE A 103 2.97 14.15 12.23
CA ILE A 103 3.03 15.33 11.36
C ILE A 103 1.64 15.90 11.05
N PRO A 104 0.61 15.11 10.69
CA PRO A 104 -0.70 15.67 10.45
C PRO A 104 -1.42 16.00 11.75
N GLU A 105 -1.64 17.28 12.02
CA GLU A 105 -2.38 17.76 13.21
C GLU A 105 -3.85 17.33 13.24
N ASN A 106 -4.44 17.06 12.07
CA ASN A 106 -5.84 16.69 11.92
C ASN A 106 -6.02 15.61 10.86
N LEU A 107 -6.97 14.70 11.09
CA LEU A 107 -7.32 13.65 10.14
C LEU A 107 -7.64 14.22 8.75
N TYR A 108 -8.40 15.32 8.68
CA TYR A 108 -8.73 15.95 7.41
C TYR A 108 -7.48 16.42 6.63
N SER A 109 -6.49 16.97 7.34
CA SER A 109 -5.21 17.38 6.75
C SER A 109 -4.39 16.16 6.30
N ALA A 110 -4.39 15.07 7.07
CA ALA A 110 -3.77 13.80 6.67
C ALA A 110 -4.38 13.25 5.38
N LEU A 111 -5.72 13.32 5.25
CA LEU A 111 -6.45 12.84 4.09
C LEU A 111 -6.25 13.70 2.85
N ARG A 112 -6.15 15.02 3.01
CA ARG A 112 -5.80 15.92 1.91
C ARG A 112 -4.39 15.66 1.42
N LEU A 113 -3.45 15.51 2.36
CA LEU A 113 -2.07 15.14 2.05
C LEU A 113 -2.01 13.79 1.33
N GLN A 114 -2.75 12.79 1.81
CA GLN A 114 -2.84 11.49 1.15
C GLN A 114 -3.47 11.61 -0.25
N ARG A 115 -4.58 12.32 -0.44
CA ARG A 115 -5.18 12.46 -1.78
C ARG A 115 -4.27 13.22 -2.73
N ASP A 116 -3.68 14.33 -2.32
CA ASP A 116 -2.90 15.20 -3.20
C ASP A 116 -1.52 14.59 -3.48
N ILE A 117 -0.82 14.08 -2.47
CA ILE A 117 0.49 13.44 -2.65
C ILE A 117 0.35 12.08 -3.29
N PHE A 118 -0.52 11.19 -2.77
CA PHE A 118 -0.59 9.82 -3.26
C PHE A 118 -1.14 9.77 -4.69
N ARG A 119 -2.13 10.59 -5.05
CA ARG A 119 -2.64 10.62 -6.43
C ARG A 119 -1.62 11.15 -7.43
N ASN A 120 -0.80 12.13 -7.03
CA ASN A 120 0.16 12.77 -7.94
C ASN A 120 1.50 12.00 -8.00
N TYR A 121 1.97 11.45 -6.88
CA TYR A 121 3.24 10.71 -6.79
C TYR A 121 3.13 9.21 -7.02
N ALA A 122 1.94 8.58 -6.93
CA ALA A 122 1.81 7.14 -7.15
C ALA A 122 2.28 6.71 -8.55
N TRP A 123 2.03 7.54 -9.57
CA TRP A 123 2.46 7.25 -10.94
C TRP A 123 3.98 7.25 -11.07
N ILE A 124 4.64 8.22 -10.43
CA ILE A 124 6.11 8.29 -10.40
C ILE A 124 6.70 7.05 -9.72
N THR A 125 6.21 6.65 -8.54
CA THR A 125 6.74 5.47 -7.86
C THR A 125 6.52 4.18 -8.65
N THR A 126 5.36 4.02 -9.30
CA THR A 126 5.01 2.82 -10.05
C THR A 126 5.87 2.64 -11.30
N ILE A 127 6.34 3.73 -11.91
CA ILE A 127 7.20 3.70 -13.11
C ILE A 127 8.68 3.69 -12.74
N VAL A 128 9.08 4.45 -11.72
CA VAL A 128 10.48 4.58 -11.32
C VAL A 128 11.05 3.27 -10.80
N VAL A 129 10.29 2.52 -9.98
CA VAL A 129 10.74 1.22 -9.43
C VAL A 129 11.10 0.20 -10.53
N PRO A 130 10.24 -0.10 -11.51
CA PRO A 130 10.59 -1.03 -12.59
C PRO A 130 11.68 -0.48 -13.50
N LEU A 131 11.75 0.83 -13.73
CA LEU A 131 12.83 1.44 -14.54
C LEU A 131 14.19 1.27 -13.86
N PHE A 132 14.27 1.50 -12.54
CA PHE A 132 15.50 1.28 -11.77
C PHE A 132 15.92 -0.20 -11.79
N LEU A 133 14.95 -1.11 -11.68
CA LEU A 133 15.19 -2.55 -11.78
C LEU A 133 15.72 -2.94 -13.17
N LEU A 134 15.16 -2.34 -14.22
CA LEU A 134 15.56 -2.57 -15.61
C LEU A 134 16.98 -2.06 -15.87
N ILE A 135 17.32 -0.87 -15.34
CA ILE A 135 18.67 -0.32 -15.42
C ILE A 135 19.66 -1.26 -14.70
N ALA A 136 19.35 -1.67 -13.47
CA ALA A 136 20.19 -2.60 -12.72
C ALA A 136 20.38 -3.95 -13.45
N ALA A 137 19.30 -4.49 -14.03
CA ALA A 137 19.36 -5.72 -14.83
C ALA A 137 20.19 -5.53 -16.11
N SER A 138 20.04 -4.40 -16.80
CA SER A 138 20.80 -4.10 -18.03
C SER A 138 22.29 -3.92 -17.77
N VAL A 139 22.68 -3.30 -16.65
CA VAL A 139 24.08 -3.14 -16.24
C VAL A 139 24.69 -4.51 -15.93
N ARG A 140 23.96 -5.39 -15.24
CA ARG A 140 24.41 -6.75 -14.94
C ARG A 140 24.55 -7.61 -16.21
N ALA A 141 23.56 -7.55 -17.11
CA ALA A 141 23.60 -8.25 -18.39
C ALA A 141 24.71 -7.75 -19.31
N LYS A 142 25.03 -6.44 -19.26
CA LYS A 142 26.16 -5.86 -20.00
C LYS A 142 27.51 -6.31 -19.44
N ASN A 143 27.62 -6.50 -18.13
CA ASN A 143 28.85 -6.97 -17.49
C ASN A 143 29.13 -8.45 -17.80
N GLU A 144 28.10 -9.31 -17.82
CA GLU A 144 28.23 -10.72 -18.22
C GLU A 144 28.63 -10.86 -19.70
N ARG A 145 28.01 -10.09 -20.62
CA ARG A 145 28.39 -10.11 -22.04
C ARG A 145 29.83 -9.63 -22.28
N ARG A 146 30.33 -8.69 -21.47
CA ARG A 146 31.71 -8.18 -21.58
C ARG A 146 32.75 -9.21 -21.12
N ASN A 147 32.43 -10.00 -20.09
CA ASN A 147 33.32 -11.09 -19.65
C ASN A 147 33.41 -12.22 -20.68
N ILE A 148 32.28 -12.64 -21.28
CA ILE A 148 32.25 -13.69 -22.31
C ILE A 148 33.03 -13.24 -23.58
N SER A 149 32.93 -11.97 -23.96
CA SER A 149 33.68 -11.43 -25.10
C SER A 149 35.20 -11.30 -24.85
N ASN A 150 35.64 -11.22 -23.60
CA ASN A 150 37.06 -11.16 -23.27
C ASN A 150 37.69 -12.56 -23.20
N GLU A 151 36.93 -13.58 -22.79
CA GLU A 151 37.37 -14.99 -22.85
C GLU A 151 37.50 -15.48 -24.30
N ALA A 152 36.56 -15.11 -25.18
CA ALA A 152 36.61 -15.46 -26.60
C ALA A 152 37.71 -14.75 -27.40
N LYS A 153 38.36 -13.73 -26.82
CA LYS A 153 39.45 -12.96 -27.45
C LYS A 153 40.84 -13.34 -26.93
N ASN A 154 40.87 -14.12 -25.84
CA ASN A 154 42.08 -14.67 -25.22
C ASN A 154 42.28 -16.16 -25.55
N GLN A 155 41.40 -16.75 -26.37
CA GLN A 155 41.61 -18.01 -27.10
C GLN A 155 42.00 -17.69 -28.53
#